data_AF-E2C754-F1
#
_entry.id   AF-E2C754-F1
#
_cell.length_a   1.000
_cell.length_b   1.000
_cell.length_c   1.000
_cell.angle_alpha   90.00
_cell.angle_beta   90.00
_cell.angle_gamma   90.00
#
_symmetry.space_group_name_H-M   'P 1'
#
loop_
_entity.id
_entity.type
_entity.pdbx_description
1 polymer ?
#
loop_
_entity_poly.entity_id
_entity_poly.type
_entity_poly.pdbx_seq_one_letter_code
_entity_poly.pdbx_strand_id
1 'polypeptide(L)' 'IGWTKAGVRLIEERPTQCYRCLEYGHMAVDCRTEKPIGGCCFRCVGSGHIARECDAEPRCIPCENKGKYAN' A
#
# COMPACT_ATOMS: atom_id res chain seq x y z
N ILE A 1 -16.65 1.03 40.77
CA ILE A 1 -15.83 0.57 39.63
C ILE A 1 -16.69 -0.39 38.83
N GLY A 2 -17.14 -0.01 37.63
CA GLY A 2 -18.12 -0.76 36.85
C GLY A 2 -17.60 -1.01 35.44
N TRP A 3 -17.92 -2.17 34.88
CA TRP A 3 -17.59 -2.53 33.51
C TRP A 3 -18.70 -2.05 32.57
N THR A 4 -18.32 -1.35 31.51
CA THR A 4 -19.22 -0.98 30.40
C THR A 4 -18.88 -1.82 29.17
N LYS A 5 -19.90 -2.27 28.44
CA LYS A 5 -19.71 -3.06 27.21
C LYS A 5 -19.29 -2.15 26.06
N ALA A 6 -18.23 -2.53 25.35
CA ALA A 6 -17.85 -1.93 24.07
C ALA A 6 -18.25 -2.89 22.93
N GLY A 7 -18.95 -2.39 21.92
CA GLY A 7 -19.29 -3.16 20.72
C GLY A 7 -18.09 -3.22 19.78
N VAL A 8 -17.71 -4.44 19.37
CA VAL A 8 -16.68 -4.65 18.34
C VAL A 8 -17.38 -5.17 17.09
N ARG A 9 -17.00 -4.65 15.92
CA ARG A 9 -17.38 -5.23 14.62
C ARG A 9 -16.19 -6.02 14.11
N LEU A 10 -16.40 -7.28 13.74
CA LEU A 10 -15.38 -8.06 13.03
C LEU A 10 -15.21 -7.46 11.63
N ILE A 11 -13.99 -7.01 11.32
CA ILE A 11 -13.61 -6.55 9.98
C ILE A 11 -13.00 -7.74 9.26
N GLU A 12 -13.24 -7.85 7.96
CA GLU A 12 -12.57 -8.83 7.10
C GLU A 12 -11.05 -8.70 7.20
N GLU A 13 -10.34 -9.81 7.00
CA GLU A 13 -8.88 -9.81 7.05
C GLU A 13 -8.31 -8.85 5.99
N ARG A 14 -7.44 -7.95 6.44
CA ARG A 14 -6.76 -7.02 5.54
C ARG A 14 -5.83 -7.83 4.63
N PRO A 15 -5.97 -7.74 3.30
CA PRO A 15 -5.15 -8.51 2.39
C PRO A 15 -3.67 -8.11 2.50
N THR A 16 -2.78 -9.10 2.44
CA THR A 16 -1.34 -8.88 2.44
C THR A 16 -0.94 -8.08 1.20
N GLN A 17 -0.28 -6.95 1.43
CA GLN A 17 0.26 -6.08 0.38
C GLN A 17 1.79 -6.05 0.47
N CYS A 18 2.44 -6.22 -0.68
CA CYS A 18 3.89 -6.18 -0.80
C CYS A 18 4.39 -4.74 -0.76
N TYR A 19 5.31 -4.43 0.17
CA TYR A 19 5.90 -3.09 0.26
C TYR A 19 6.98 -2.81 -0.80
N ARG A 20 7.40 -3.81 -1.60
CA ARG A 20 8.37 -3.62 -2.69
C ARG A 20 7.72 -3.26 -4.01
N CYS A 21 6.50 -3.71 -4.29
CA CYS A 21 5.81 -3.46 -5.56
C CYS A 21 4.34 -3.00 -5.42
N LEU A 22 3.83 -2.90 -4.19
CA LEU A 22 2.45 -2.54 -3.84
C LEU A 22 1.36 -3.50 -4.30
N GLU A 23 1.71 -4.65 -4.90
CA GLU A 23 0.73 -5.68 -5.26
C GLU A 23 0.29 -6.52 -4.06
N TYR A 24 -0.90 -7.10 -4.17
CA TYR A 24 -1.49 -7.95 -3.14
C TYR A 24 -1.08 -9.42 -3.32
N GLY A 25 -1.17 -10.20 -2.24
CA GLY A 25 -1.02 -11.66 -2.26
C GLY A 25 0.37 -12.18 -1.92
N HIS A 26 1.35 -11.31 -1.67
CA HIS A 26 2.69 -11.71 -1.22
C HIS A 26 3.34 -10.63 -0.34
N MET A 27 4.33 -11.02 0.45
CA MET A 27 5.13 -10.09 1.26
C MET A 27 6.38 -9.64 0.51
N ALA A 28 7.05 -8.61 1.05
CA ALA A 28 8.31 -8.14 0.50
C ALA A 28 9.31 -9.29 0.32
N VAL A 29 9.42 -10.25 1.24
CA VAL A 29 10.40 -11.36 1.14
C VAL A 29 10.20 -12.24 -0.10
N ASP A 30 8.96 -12.44 -0.54
CA ASP A 30 8.60 -13.30 -1.68
C ASP A 30 8.48 -12.55 -3.01
N CYS A 31 8.71 -11.23 -3.00
CA CYS A 31 8.53 -10.40 -4.18
C CYS A 31 9.58 -10.72 -5.26
N ARG A 32 9.08 -11.03 -6.48
CA ARG A 32 9.87 -11.33 -7.68
C ARG A 32 9.80 -10.23 -8.75
N THR A 33 9.28 -9.06 -8.39
CA THR A 33 9.11 -7.94 -9.33
C THR A 33 10.46 -7.33 -9.70
N GLU A 34 10.68 -7.09 -11.00
CA GLU A 34 11.90 -6.47 -11.54
C GLU A 34 11.96 -4.95 -11.31
N LYS A 35 10.81 -4.32 -11.05
CA LYS A 35 10.66 -2.88 -10.78
C LYS A 35 10.26 -2.61 -9.32
N PRO A 36 11.15 -2.85 -8.33
CA PRO A 36 10.85 -2.53 -6.94
C PRO A 36 10.86 -1.00 -6.73
N ILE A 37 9.94 -0.51 -5.89
CA ILE A 37 9.84 0.90 -5.49
C ILE A 37 10.57 1.19 -4.16
N GLY A 38 11.55 0.36 -3.80
CA GLY A 38 12.28 0.49 -2.54
C GLY A 38 12.97 1.85 -2.43
N GLY A 39 12.68 2.61 -1.36
CA GLY A 39 13.21 3.96 -1.17
C GLY A 39 12.49 5.05 -1.97
N CYS A 40 11.46 4.69 -2.74
CA CYS A 40 10.56 5.65 -3.39
C CYS A 40 9.36 5.99 -2.50
N CYS A 41 8.74 7.12 -2.78
CA CYS A 41 7.48 7.53 -2.21
C CYS A 41 6.36 6.56 -2.60
N PHE A 42 5.67 5.99 -1.62
CA PHE A 42 4.56 5.06 -1.85
C PHE A 42 3.34 5.69 -2.56
N ARG A 43 3.25 7.02 -2.61
CA ARG A 43 2.14 7.74 -3.24
C ARG A 43 2.38 7.98 -4.73
N CYS A 44 3.57 8.43 -5.11
CA CYS A 44 3.85 8.86 -6.49
C CYS A 44 5.02 8.11 -7.16
N VAL A 45 5.73 7.26 -6.41
CA VAL A 45 6.89 6.48 -6.87
C VAL A 45 8.12 7.35 -7.20
N GLY A 46 8.08 8.65 -6.87
CA GLY A 46 9.24 9.54 -6.92
C GLY A 46 10.23 9.26 -5.79
N SER A 47 11.47 9.74 -5.93
CA SER A 47 12.51 9.64 -4.90
C SER A 47 12.69 10.98 -4.17
N GLY A 48 13.44 10.96 -3.06
CA GLY A 48 13.84 12.17 -2.33
C GLY A 48 12.82 12.70 -1.32
N HIS A 49 11.68 12.04 -1.13
CA HIS A 49 10.67 12.38 -0.13
C HIS A 49 9.86 11.15 0.28
N ILE A 50 9.18 11.24 1.42
CA ILE A 50 8.22 10.22 1.89
C ILE A 50 6.79 10.59 1.51
N ALA A 51 5.87 9.62 1.54
CA ALA A 51 4.47 9.81 1.15
C ALA A 51 3.74 10.95 1.91
N ARG A 52 4.17 11.24 3.15
CA ARG A 52 3.64 12.32 3.97
C ARG A 52 4.00 13.72 3.44
N GLU A 53 5.11 13.82 2.70
CA GLU A 53 5.66 15.06 2.12
C GLU A 53 5.43 15.12 0.60
N CYS A 54 4.57 14.25 0.08
CA CYS A 54 4.31 14.13 -1.34
C CYS A 54 3.13 15.00 -1.77
N ASP A 55 3.43 16.03 -2.57
CA ASP A 55 2.43 16.90 -3.20
C ASP A 55 2.06 16.47 -4.64
N ALA A 56 2.70 15.42 -5.16
CA ALA A 56 2.40 14.90 -6.49
C ALA A 56 1.06 14.12 -6.54
N GLU A 57 0.53 14.00 -7.75
CA GLU A 57 -0.63 13.15 -8.02
C GLU A 57 -0.36 11.68 -7.62
N PRO A 58 -1.33 11.01 -6.97
CA PRO A 58 -1.17 9.63 -6.58
C PRO A 58 -1.07 8.72 -7.80
N ARG A 59 -0.08 7.83 -7.78
CA ARG A 59 0.17 6.80 -8.80
C ARG A 59 0.06 5.42 -8.17
N CYS A 60 -0.95 4.67 -8.59
CA CYS A 60 -1.14 3.28 -8.17
C CYS A 60 -0.40 2.33 -9.13
N ILE A 61 0.78 1.84 -8.75
CA ILE A 61 1.55 0.85 -9.56
C ILE A 61 0.72 -0.39 -9.93
N PRO A 62 -0.05 -1.01 -9.00
CA PRO A 62 -0.89 -2.15 -9.36
C PRO A 62 -1.98 -1.81 -10.38
N CYS A 63 -2.47 -0.56 -10.39
CA CYS A 63 -3.47 -0.08 -11.33
C CYS A 63 -2.82 0.13 -12.71
N GLU A 64 -1.64 0.75 -12.74
CA GLU A 64 -0.83 0.95 -13.95
C GLU A 64 -0.47 -0.38 -14.61
N ASN A 65 -0.01 -1.37 -13.84
CA ASN A 65 0.27 -2.73 -14.33
C ASN A 65 -0.97 -3.41 -14.94
N LYS A 66 -2.17 -3.04 -14.47
CA LYS A 66 -3.46 -3.57 -14.95
C LYS A 66 -4.10 -2.69 -16.03
N GLY A 67 -3.46 -1.61 -16.46
CA GLY A 67 -4.01 -0.66 -17.43
C GLY A 67 -5.25 0.10 -16.93
N LYS A 68 -5.41 0.24 -15.61
CA LYS A 68 -6.52 0.95 -14.98
C LYS A 68 -6.03 2.27 -14.37
N TYR A 69 -6.86 3.30 -14.44
CA TYR A 69 -6.64 4.54 -13.69
C TYR A 69 -7.07 4.35 -12.24
N ALA A 70 -6.31 4.94 -11.31
CA ALA A 70 -6.72 5.01 -9.91
C ALA A 70 -7.99 5.88 -9.83
N ASN A 71 -9.10 5.30 -9.40
CA ASN A 71 -10.31 6.05 -9.01
C ASN A 71 -10.11 6.68 -7.64
#